data_AF-A0A093EX55-F1
#
_entry.id   AF-A0A093EX55-F1
#
_cell.length_a   1.000
_cell.length_b   1.000
_cell.length_c   1.000
_cell.angle_alpha   90.00
_cell.angle_beta   90.00
_cell.angle_gamma   90.00
#
_symmetry.space_group_name_H-M   'P 1'
#
loop_
_entity.id
_entity.type
_entity.pdbx_description
1 polymer ?
#
loop_
_entity_poly.entity_id
_entity_poly.type
_entity_poly.pdbx_seq_one_letter_code
_entity_poly.pdbx_strand_id
1 'polypeptide(L)'
;MTGAKRKRSTLGRKVQAIRFEDIKVWCLRRLPILKWVPVYNWKENLIPDVVSGMMLAIQQVTQGLAFAVLSSVHPVFGLYGSFFPVIVYAIFGMGRHVVTGTFALTSLISANAVERLVPSVSANFTTNNNSGVLGLSEFEMQRIGVAAAVSFLGGIIQVTMFMLQLGSATFLLTEPVISAMTTGAATHVVTSQVKYLLGMKMPYISGPLGFFHIYAYIFENIGSVRLEALLLSLLSIVMLVLVKELNEKFQRNIKVVLPIDLVLIIATSVACYYADMEYVYGLEVVGHIPEGLPSPKTPPMNVLPEVVTEAFGVALVGYVASLALAQSSAKKFKYTVDDNQEFLAHGLSNVIPSFFFCIPSAAAMGRTALLYSTGAKSQV
;
A
#
# COMPACT_ATOMS: atom_id res chain seq x y z
N MET A 1 56.06 41.88 0.09
CA MET A 1 56.37 40.42 0.06
C MET A 1 56.08 39.87 1.45
N THR A 2 54.82 39.54 1.74
CA THR A 2 54.23 38.17 1.73
C THR A 2 54.86 37.21 2.75
N GLY A 3 54.07 36.85 3.76
CA GLY A 3 54.43 35.84 4.77
C GLY A 3 53.23 35.42 5.62
N ALA A 4 52.15 34.99 4.97
CA ALA A 4 50.95 34.48 5.63
C ALA A 4 51.24 33.17 6.38
N LYS A 5 51.23 33.21 7.72
CA LYS A 5 51.24 32.00 8.57
C LYS A 5 49.89 31.29 8.46
N ARG A 6 49.94 30.18 7.71
CA ARG A 6 48.88 29.23 7.38
C ARG A 6 48.17 28.69 8.64
N LYS A 7 46.90 29.07 8.84
CA LYS A 7 45.91 28.33 9.65
C LYS A 7 45.73 26.94 9.04
N ARG A 8 46.41 25.92 9.58
CA ARG A 8 46.20 24.51 9.21
C ARG A 8 46.28 23.64 10.48
N SER A 9 45.25 23.67 11.32
CA SER A 9 45.09 22.63 12.37
C SER A 9 43.67 22.41 12.89
N THR A 10 42.64 23.12 12.41
CA THR A 10 41.27 23.00 12.95
C THR A 10 40.33 22.07 12.17
N LEU A 11 40.76 21.45 11.06
CA LEU A 11 39.91 20.55 10.28
C LEU A 11 40.11 19.06 10.62
N GLY A 12 41.26 18.67 11.16
CA GLY A 12 41.60 17.26 11.44
C GLY A 12 41.01 16.68 12.72
N ARG A 13 40.41 17.49 13.59
CA ARG A 13 39.85 17.04 14.89
C ARG A 13 38.33 16.84 14.92
N LYS A 14 37.60 17.22 13.85
CA LYS A 14 36.13 17.05 13.80
C LYS A 14 35.66 15.69 13.28
N VAL A 15 36.56 14.80 12.87
CA VAL A 15 36.20 13.50 12.27
C VAL A 15 36.42 12.33 13.25
N GLN A 16 37.03 12.55 14.42
CA GLN A 16 37.61 11.46 15.22
C GLN A 16 36.90 11.11 16.53
N ALA A 17 35.61 11.41 16.67
CA ALA A 17 34.78 10.84 17.73
C ALA A 17 33.29 11.03 17.39
N ILE A 18 32.74 10.21 16.51
CA ILE A 18 31.31 9.89 16.61
C ILE A 18 31.23 9.02 17.87
N ARG A 19 30.91 9.62 19.02
CA ARG A 19 30.81 8.87 20.29
C ARG A 19 29.64 7.91 20.18
N PHE A 20 29.73 6.75 20.83
CA PHE A 20 28.60 5.82 20.97
C PHE A 20 27.32 6.50 21.51
N GLU A 21 27.48 7.56 22.31
CA GLU A 21 26.38 8.41 22.77
C GLU A 21 25.70 9.18 21.62
N ASP A 22 26.45 9.69 20.65
CA ASP A 22 25.88 10.38 19.47
C ASP A 22 25.11 9.41 18.59
N ILE A 23 25.59 8.17 18.45
CA ILE A 23 24.89 7.09 17.73
C ILE A 23 23.62 6.70 18.48
N LYS A 24 23.67 6.61 19.82
CA LYS A 24 22.51 6.29 20.66
C LYS A 24 21.45 7.39 20.57
N VAL A 25 21.84 8.66 20.66
CA VAL A 25 20.94 9.82 20.52
C VAL A 25 20.37 9.89 19.10
N TRP A 26 21.19 9.59 18.09
CA TRP A 26 20.75 9.52 16.71
C TRP A 26 19.69 8.42 16.52
N CYS A 27 19.94 7.21 17.03
CA CYS A 27 19.00 6.09 16.96
C CYS A 27 17.70 6.38 17.73
N LEU A 28 17.80 6.99 18.92
CA LEU A 28 16.65 7.45 19.72
C LEU A 28 15.81 8.52 19.00
N ARG A 29 16.46 9.40 18.22
CA ARG A 29 15.76 10.41 17.42
C ARG A 29 15.00 9.81 16.24
N ARG A 30 15.48 8.66 15.72
CA ARG A 30 14.91 7.91 14.58
C ARG A 30 13.84 6.90 14.96
N LEU A 31 13.55 6.73 16.26
CA LEU A 31 12.49 5.89 16.79
C LEU A 31 11.42 6.76 17.46
N PRO A 32 10.46 7.32 16.70
CA PRO A 32 9.37 8.11 17.27
C PRO A 32 8.56 7.36 18.33
N ILE A 33 8.50 6.02 18.26
CA ILE A 33 7.85 5.17 19.24
C ILE A 33 8.32 5.43 20.68
N LEU A 34 9.61 5.68 20.87
CA LEU A 34 10.19 5.94 22.19
C LEU A 34 9.80 7.32 22.75
N LYS A 35 9.29 8.22 21.91
CA LYS A 35 8.81 9.55 22.35
C LYS A 35 7.33 9.54 22.69
N TRP A 36 6.50 8.83 21.93
CA TRP A 36 5.05 8.88 22.13
C TRP A 36 4.53 7.85 23.13
N VAL A 37 5.10 6.63 23.18
CA VAL A 37 4.70 5.58 24.13
C VAL A 37 4.77 6.03 25.61
N PRO A 38 5.84 6.69 26.10
CA PRO A 38 5.91 7.07 27.51
C PRO A 38 4.95 8.20 27.90
N VAL A 39 4.45 8.98 26.93
CA VAL A 39 3.51 10.10 27.15
C VAL A 39 2.05 9.64 26.91
N TYR A 40 1.83 8.35 26.70
CA TYR A 40 0.52 7.81 26.36
C TYR A 40 -0.39 7.68 27.59
N ASN A 41 -1.52 8.39 27.56
CA ASN A 41 -2.56 8.30 28.58
C ASN A 41 -3.45 7.07 28.37
N TRP A 42 -3.06 5.95 28.96
CA TRP A 42 -3.77 4.66 28.87
C TRP A 42 -5.25 4.73 29.25
N LYS A 43 -5.63 5.54 30.23
CA LYS A 43 -7.02 5.59 30.73
C LYS A 43 -7.98 6.29 29.76
N GLU A 44 -7.51 7.27 29.00
CA GLU A 44 -8.36 8.10 28.13
C GLU A 44 -8.27 7.71 26.66
N ASN A 45 -7.11 7.21 26.22
CA ASN A 45 -6.83 7.02 24.79
C ASN A 45 -6.95 5.55 24.35
N LEU A 46 -6.89 4.59 25.27
CA LEU A 46 -6.89 3.17 24.92
C LEU A 46 -8.22 2.73 24.26
N ILE A 47 -9.36 3.15 24.81
CA ILE A 47 -10.67 2.79 24.27
C ILE A 47 -10.85 3.32 22.83
N PRO A 48 -10.66 4.63 22.54
CA PRO A 48 -10.83 5.13 21.17
C PRO A 48 -9.79 4.54 20.21
N ASP A 49 -8.55 4.32 20.64
CA ASP A 49 -7.52 3.73 19.79
C ASP A 49 -7.82 2.25 19.47
N VAL A 50 -8.22 1.43 20.45
CA VAL A 50 -8.59 0.02 20.22
C VAL A 50 -9.81 -0.12 19.30
N VAL A 51 -10.85 0.71 19.50
CA VAL A 51 -12.02 0.71 18.62
C VAL A 51 -11.62 1.11 17.21
N SER A 52 -10.80 2.16 17.06
CA SER A 52 -10.30 2.61 15.76
C SER A 52 -9.44 1.55 15.08
N GLY A 53 -8.53 0.90 15.83
CA GLY A 53 -7.65 -0.15 15.35
C GLY A 53 -8.42 -1.39 14.90
N MET A 54 -9.47 -1.79 15.62
CA MET A 54 -10.35 -2.88 15.21
C MET A 54 -11.07 -2.56 13.89
N MET A 55 -11.61 -1.35 13.76
CA MET A 55 -12.29 -0.92 12.54
C MET A 55 -11.33 -0.81 11.35
N LEU A 56 -10.11 -0.33 11.60
CA LEU A 56 -9.04 -0.32 10.60
C LEU A 56 -8.62 -1.73 10.19
N ALA A 57 -8.46 -2.66 11.12
CA ALA A 57 -8.10 -4.04 10.83
C ALA A 57 -9.14 -4.68 9.89
N ILE A 58 -10.43 -4.46 10.17
CA ILE A 58 -11.52 -4.95 9.32
C ILE A 58 -11.43 -4.34 7.90
N GLN A 59 -11.24 -3.02 7.79
CA GLN A 59 -11.11 -2.35 6.48
C GLN A 59 -9.83 -2.79 5.75
N GLN A 60 -8.77 -3.08 6.48
CA GLN A 60 -7.49 -3.49 5.93
C GLN A 60 -7.57 -4.87 5.28
N VAL A 61 -8.32 -5.80 5.86
CA VAL A 61 -8.53 -7.14 5.30
C VAL A 61 -9.20 -7.05 3.93
N THR A 62 -10.30 -6.30 3.82
CA THR A 62 -11.07 -6.20 2.56
C THR A 62 -10.29 -5.48 1.46
N GLN A 63 -9.67 -4.34 1.80
CA GLN A 63 -8.87 -3.55 0.84
C GLN A 63 -7.56 -4.24 0.46
N GLY A 64 -6.94 -4.96 1.40
CA GLY A 64 -5.74 -5.76 1.15
C GLY A 64 -5.95 -6.78 0.04
N LEU A 65 -7.02 -7.58 0.13
CA LEU A 65 -7.38 -8.58 -0.88
C LEU A 65 -7.57 -7.95 -2.26
N ALA A 66 -8.34 -6.86 -2.34
CA ALA A 66 -8.59 -6.15 -3.61
C ALA A 66 -7.31 -5.58 -4.24
N PHE A 67 -6.42 -4.99 -3.43
CA PHE A 67 -5.18 -4.40 -3.95
C PHE A 67 -4.13 -5.44 -4.34
N ALA A 68 -4.15 -6.64 -3.77
CA ALA A 68 -3.34 -7.75 -4.29
C ALA A 68 -3.78 -8.18 -5.69
N VAL A 69 -5.09 -8.33 -5.91
CA VAL A 69 -5.64 -8.58 -7.26
C VAL A 69 -5.25 -7.45 -8.22
N LEU A 70 -5.27 -6.20 -7.76
CA LEU A 70 -4.82 -5.06 -8.55
C LEU A 70 -3.32 -5.09 -8.88
N SER A 71 -2.49 -5.69 -8.02
CA SER A 71 -1.07 -5.91 -8.26
C SER A 71 -0.78 -7.16 -9.12
N SER A 72 -1.79 -7.81 -9.71
CA SER A 72 -1.67 -9.05 -10.46
C SER A 72 -1.05 -10.21 -9.68
N VAL A 73 -1.22 -10.24 -8.35
CA VAL A 73 -0.74 -11.32 -7.47
C VAL A 73 -1.90 -11.99 -6.74
N HIS A 74 -1.66 -13.17 -6.16
CA HIS A 74 -2.66 -13.89 -5.39
C HIS A 74 -3.16 -13.05 -4.19
N PRO A 75 -4.48 -13.03 -3.88
CA PRO A 75 -5.07 -12.15 -2.86
C PRO A 75 -4.45 -12.25 -1.47
N VAL A 76 -3.95 -13.43 -1.09
CA VAL A 76 -3.30 -13.69 0.21
C VAL A 76 -2.16 -12.71 0.51
N PHE A 77 -1.38 -12.31 -0.50
CA PHE A 77 -0.25 -11.41 -0.31
C PHE A 77 -0.68 -9.98 0.04
N GLY A 78 -1.93 -9.64 -0.25
CA GLY A 78 -2.57 -8.40 0.18
C GLY A 78 -2.81 -8.35 1.68
N LEU A 79 -3.07 -9.50 2.31
CA LEU A 79 -3.19 -9.61 3.77
C LEU A 79 -1.82 -9.41 4.45
N TYR A 80 -0.75 -9.96 3.88
CA TYR A 80 0.60 -9.74 4.40
C TYR A 80 1.07 -8.30 4.20
N GLY A 81 0.84 -7.72 3.00
CA GLY A 81 1.13 -6.31 2.69
C GLY A 81 0.31 -5.31 3.50
N SER A 82 -0.72 -5.79 4.18
CA SER A 82 -1.56 -5.05 5.10
C SER A 82 -1.11 -5.16 6.56
N PHE A 83 -0.41 -6.24 6.91
CA PHE A 83 -0.03 -6.56 8.29
C PHE A 83 1.37 -6.04 8.62
N PHE A 84 2.39 -6.47 7.86
CA PHE A 84 3.78 -6.19 8.19
C PHE A 84 4.17 -4.69 8.04
N PRO A 85 3.77 -3.98 6.97
CA PRO A 85 4.15 -2.57 6.82
C PRO A 85 3.61 -1.65 7.91
N VAL A 86 2.42 -1.97 8.46
CA VAL A 86 1.78 -1.23 9.55
C VAL A 86 2.63 -1.30 10.81
N ILE A 87 3.07 -2.51 11.18
CA ILE A 87 3.92 -2.72 12.37
C ILE A 87 5.22 -1.92 12.25
N VAL A 88 5.86 -1.95 11.09
CA VAL A 88 7.09 -1.20 10.84
C VAL A 88 6.83 0.30 10.92
N TYR A 89 5.71 0.79 10.37
CA TYR A 89 5.38 2.21 10.41
C TYR A 89 5.05 2.69 11.83
N ALA A 90 4.38 1.87 12.66
CA ALA A 90 4.11 2.21 14.06
C ALA A 90 5.40 2.46 14.87
N ILE A 91 6.50 1.80 14.49
CA ILE A 91 7.81 1.92 15.13
C ILE A 91 8.58 3.17 14.64
N PHE A 92 8.63 3.38 13.31
CA PHE A 92 9.50 4.38 12.69
C PHE A 92 8.79 5.66 12.22
N GLY A 93 7.48 5.62 12.04
CA GLY A 93 6.64 6.70 11.51
C GLY A 93 6.37 7.79 12.54
N MET A 94 6.26 9.03 12.07
CA MET A 94 6.00 10.21 12.90
C MET A 94 4.55 10.68 12.82
N GLY A 95 3.84 10.34 11.73
CA GLY A 95 2.42 10.62 11.56
C GLY A 95 1.57 9.82 12.54
N ARG A 96 1.00 10.45 13.57
CA ARG A 96 0.18 9.75 14.60
C ARG A 96 -1.14 9.19 14.08
N HIS A 97 -1.66 9.75 12.99
CA HIS A 97 -2.97 9.40 12.45
C HIS A 97 -2.87 8.81 11.03
N VAL A 98 -1.66 8.46 10.58
CA VAL A 98 -1.41 7.97 9.23
C VAL A 98 -1.39 6.45 9.25
N VAL A 99 -2.19 5.82 8.40
CA VAL A 99 -2.25 4.35 8.30
C VAL A 99 -1.57 3.90 7.01
N THR A 100 -0.49 3.15 7.14
CA THR A 100 0.26 2.56 6.03
C THR A 100 -0.23 1.17 5.69
N GLY A 101 0.00 0.70 4.46
CA GLY A 101 -0.38 -0.63 4.03
C GLY A 101 -0.51 -0.67 2.51
N THR A 102 -1.34 -1.57 1.99
CA THR A 102 -1.60 -1.66 0.55
C THR A 102 -2.25 -0.37 0.01
N PHE A 103 -1.80 0.08 -1.16
CA PHE A 103 -2.28 1.30 -1.82
C PHE A 103 -2.47 1.07 -3.31
N ALA A 104 -3.57 1.58 -3.86
CA ALA A 104 -4.01 1.26 -5.22
C ALA A 104 -2.97 1.62 -6.29
N LEU A 105 -2.38 2.81 -6.21
CA LEU A 105 -1.46 3.27 -7.25
C LEU A 105 -0.11 2.54 -7.21
N THR A 106 0.44 2.28 -6.02
CA THR A 106 1.68 1.49 -5.90
C THR A 106 1.45 0.03 -6.33
N SER A 107 0.26 -0.52 -6.06
CA SER A 107 -0.13 -1.86 -6.53
C SER A 107 -0.21 -1.91 -8.06
N LEU A 108 -0.77 -0.87 -8.69
CA LEU A 108 -0.87 -0.81 -10.14
C LEU A 108 0.49 -0.60 -10.83
N ILE A 109 1.40 0.18 -10.23
CA ILE A 109 2.78 0.29 -10.70
C ILE A 109 3.49 -1.07 -10.56
N SER A 110 3.27 -1.79 -9.46
CA SER A 110 3.79 -3.15 -9.26
C SER A 110 3.23 -4.14 -10.29
N ALA A 111 1.94 -4.06 -10.62
CA ALA A 111 1.31 -4.89 -11.64
C ALA A 111 1.99 -4.77 -13.00
N ASN A 112 2.45 -3.56 -13.37
CA ASN A 112 3.20 -3.36 -14.61
C ASN A 112 4.49 -4.18 -14.68
N ALA A 113 5.24 -4.28 -13.58
CA ALA A 113 6.42 -5.14 -13.53
C ALA A 113 6.04 -6.62 -13.57
N VAL A 114 5.02 -7.03 -12.79
CA VAL A 114 4.58 -8.42 -12.68
C VAL A 114 4.11 -8.95 -14.04
N GLU A 115 3.24 -8.23 -14.74
CA GLU A 115 2.70 -8.67 -16.03
C GLU A 115 3.73 -8.58 -17.16
N ARG A 116 4.69 -7.67 -17.08
CA ARG A 116 5.80 -7.59 -18.06
C ARG A 116 6.75 -8.78 -17.94
N LEU A 117 7.12 -9.15 -16.71
CA LEU A 117 8.12 -10.17 -16.45
C LEU A 117 7.52 -11.59 -16.38
N VAL A 118 6.27 -11.69 -15.97
CA VAL A 118 5.53 -12.95 -15.81
C VAL A 118 4.13 -12.82 -16.43
N PRO A 119 4.05 -12.73 -17.78
CA PRO A 119 2.78 -12.56 -18.48
C PRO A 119 1.89 -13.78 -18.28
N SER A 120 0.57 -13.53 -18.14
CA SER A 120 -0.45 -14.58 -17.93
C SER A 120 -0.51 -15.66 -19.03
N VAL A 121 0.05 -15.38 -20.21
CA VAL A 121 0.00 -16.25 -21.41
C VAL A 121 1.14 -17.28 -21.44
N SER A 122 2.16 -17.17 -20.58
CA SER A 122 3.26 -18.15 -20.53
C SER A 122 2.89 -19.50 -19.89
N ALA A 123 1.61 -19.72 -19.57
CA ALA A 123 1.07 -21.00 -19.11
C ALA A 123 0.90 -22.02 -20.26
N ASN A 124 1.93 -22.23 -21.08
CA ASN A 124 2.03 -23.46 -21.86
C ASN A 124 2.36 -24.60 -20.89
N PHE A 125 1.29 -25.17 -20.33
CA PHE A 125 1.26 -26.23 -19.33
C PHE A 125 2.02 -27.48 -19.83
N THR A 126 3.33 -27.53 -19.60
CA THR A 126 4.16 -28.73 -19.78
C THR A 126 5.14 -28.86 -18.63
N THR A 127 4.65 -29.03 -17.39
CA THR A 127 5.35 -29.82 -16.36
C THR A 127 4.49 -30.00 -15.11
N ASN A 128 4.54 -31.22 -14.56
CA ASN A 128 3.90 -31.67 -13.32
C ASN A 128 4.04 -30.66 -12.16
N ASN A 129 2.93 -30.17 -11.62
CA ASN A 129 2.92 -29.34 -10.42
C ASN A 129 3.10 -30.20 -9.16
N ASN A 130 4.33 -30.23 -8.65
CA ASN A 130 4.54 -30.38 -7.21
C ASN A 130 4.03 -29.10 -6.54
N SER A 131 3.05 -29.22 -5.65
CA SER A 131 2.54 -28.11 -4.84
C SER A 131 3.69 -27.44 -4.07
N GLY A 132 3.88 -26.13 -4.27
CA GLY A 132 4.92 -25.36 -3.57
C GLY A 132 4.67 -25.23 -2.06
N VAL A 133 5.58 -24.51 -1.38
CA VAL A 133 5.67 -24.33 0.10
C VAL A 133 4.37 -23.80 0.77
N LEU A 134 3.40 -23.29 -0.01
CA LEU A 134 2.11 -22.77 0.46
C LEU A 134 0.90 -23.37 -0.30
N GLY A 135 1.07 -24.46 -1.06
CA GLY A 135 0.02 -24.98 -1.95
C GLY A 135 -0.28 -24.11 -3.18
N LEU A 136 0.41 -22.98 -3.33
CA LEU A 136 0.32 -22.07 -4.46
C LEU A 136 1.12 -22.62 -5.66
N SER A 137 0.68 -22.27 -6.87
CA SER A 137 1.37 -22.60 -8.11
C SER A 137 2.74 -21.91 -8.20
N GLU A 138 3.70 -22.52 -8.90
CA GLU A 138 5.02 -21.93 -9.12
C GLU A 138 4.92 -20.55 -9.80
N PHE A 139 3.93 -20.40 -10.68
CA PHE A 139 3.58 -19.15 -11.35
C PHE A 139 3.22 -18.02 -10.36
N GLU A 140 2.35 -18.29 -9.38
CA GLU A 140 1.97 -17.30 -8.38
C GLU A 140 3.15 -16.90 -7.50
N MET A 141 4.04 -17.86 -7.20
CA MET A 141 5.26 -17.62 -6.44
C MET A 141 6.24 -16.72 -7.20
N GLN A 142 6.36 -16.88 -8.52
CA GLN A 142 7.19 -16.02 -9.36
C GLN A 142 6.62 -14.60 -9.43
N ARG A 143 5.30 -14.46 -9.60
CA ARG A 143 4.61 -13.16 -9.63
C ARG A 143 4.82 -12.36 -8.35
N ILE A 144 4.64 -12.98 -7.19
CA ILE A 144 4.87 -12.29 -5.93
C ILE A 144 6.36 -11.99 -5.71
N GLY A 145 7.26 -12.84 -6.20
CA GLY A 145 8.70 -12.56 -6.18
C GLY A 145 9.05 -11.25 -6.88
N VAL A 146 8.45 -10.99 -8.04
CA VAL A 146 8.62 -9.71 -8.77
C VAL A 146 8.04 -8.54 -8.00
N ALA A 147 6.81 -8.64 -7.49
CA ALA A 147 6.20 -7.56 -6.70
C ALA A 147 6.97 -7.26 -5.41
N ALA A 148 7.48 -8.29 -4.73
CA ALA A 148 8.34 -8.15 -3.56
C ALA A 148 9.68 -7.48 -3.91
N ALA A 149 10.26 -7.78 -5.08
CA ALA A 149 11.47 -7.12 -5.57
C ALA A 149 11.24 -5.63 -5.87
N VAL A 150 10.09 -5.27 -6.45
CA VAL A 150 9.68 -3.86 -6.63
C VAL A 150 9.56 -3.15 -5.29
N SER A 151 8.92 -3.79 -4.31
CA SER A 151 8.76 -3.25 -2.95
C SER A 151 10.12 -3.06 -2.25
N PHE A 152 10.98 -4.07 -2.32
CA PHE A 152 12.33 -4.04 -1.76
C PHE A 152 13.17 -2.91 -2.36
N LEU A 153 13.26 -2.83 -3.68
CA LEU A 153 14.05 -1.81 -4.37
C LEU A 153 13.47 -0.42 -4.17
N GLY A 154 12.14 -0.27 -4.21
CA GLY A 154 11.46 0.99 -3.93
C GLY A 154 11.74 1.48 -2.50
N GLY A 155 11.77 0.56 -1.54
CA GLY A 155 12.15 0.83 -0.17
C GLY A 155 13.63 1.23 -0.02
N ILE A 156 14.55 0.56 -0.71
CA ILE A 156 15.98 0.95 -0.74
C ILE A 156 16.14 2.35 -1.34
N ILE A 157 15.42 2.67 -2.41
CA ILE A 157 15.45 4.00 -3.02
C ILE A 157 14.98 5.04 -1.99
N GLN A 158 13.87 4.79 -1.27
CA GLN A 158 13.39 5.70 -0.20
C GLN A 158 14.41 5.88 0.93
N VAL A 159 15.05 4.79 1.38
CA VAL A 159 16.13 4.87 2.39
C VAL A 159 17.34 5.63 1.84
N THR A 160 17.66 5.49 0.56
CA THR A 160 18.73 6.26 -0.10
C THR A 160 18.37 7.74 -0.16
N MET A 161 17.11 8.07 -0.50
CA MET A 161 16.62 9.44 -0.50
C MET A 161 16.69 10.08 0.89
N PHE A 162 16.40 9.30 1.93
CA PHE A 162 16.59 9.70 3.32
C PHE A 162 18.06 10.03 3.65
N MET A 163 19.00 9.19 3.22
CA MET A 163 20.44 9.41 3.43
C MET A 163 20.94 10.68 2.71
N LEU A 164 20.39 10.95 1.52
CA LEU A 164 20.63 12.17 0.75
C LEU A 164 19.91 13.41 1.30
N GLN A 165 19.12 13.27 2.38
CA GLN A 165 18.33 14.34 2.99
C GLN A 165 17.38 15.03 2.00
N LEU A 166 16.83 14.25 1.05
CA LEU A 166 15.85 14.76 0.08
C LEU A 166 14.54 15.21 0.73
N GLY A 167 14.34 14.93 2.03
CA GLY A 167 13.28 15.55 2.84
C GLY A 167 13.34 17.08 2.87
N SER A 168 14.49 17.71 2.58
CA SER A 168 14.56 19.16 2.43
C SER A 168 13.94 19.66 1.12
N ALA A 169 13.77 18.80 0.12
CA ALA A 169 13.23 19.16 -1.20
C ALA A 169 11.69 19.04 -1.27
N THR A 170 11.03 18.71 -0.16
CA THR A 170 9.57 18.56 -0.06
C THR A 170 8.80 19.85 -0.26
N PHE A 171 9.46 21.03 -0.21
CA PHE A 171 8.84 22.30 -0.60
C PHE A 171 8.34 22.29 -2.06
N LEU A 172 8.82 21.37 -2.90
CA LEU A 172 8.32 21.16 -4.27
C LEU A 172 6.93 20.49 -4.30
N LEU A 173 6.52 19.83 -3.21
CA LEU A 173 5.25 19.13 -3.08
C LEU A 173 4.16 20.09 -2.59
N THR A 174 3.81 21.04 -3.45
CA THR A 174 2.75 22.02 -3.16
C THR A 174 1.36 21.37 -3.16
N GLU A 175 0.38 21.98 -2.47
CA GLU A 175 -1.00 21.50 -2.44
C GLU A 175 -1.60 21.24 -3.85
N PRO A 176 -1.36 22.09 -4.88
CA PRO A 176 -1.80 21.82 -6.25
C PRO A 176 -1.19 20.56 -6.87
N VAL A 177 0.09 20.27 -6.61
CA VAL A 177 0.78 19.07 -7.13
C VAL A 177 0.17 17.81 -6.53
N ILE A 178 -0.05 17.82 -5.21
CA ILE A 178 -0.69 16.71 -4.49
C ILE A 178 -2.12 16.48 -5.02
N SER A 179 -2.88 17.54 -5.22
CA SER A 179 -4.25 17.49 -5.75
C SER A 179 -4.29 16.93 -7.19
N ALA A 180 -3.42 17.40 -8.07
CA ALA A 180 -3.31 16.91 -9.44
C ALA A 180 -2.90 15.44 -9.49
N MET A 181 -1.90 15.04 -8.69
CA MET A 181 -1.47 13.65 -8.57
C MET A 181 -2.60 12.75 -8.07
N THR A 182 -3.32 13.17 -7.02
CA THR A 182 -4.42 12.39 -6.44
C THR A 182 -5.58 12.23 -7.43
N THR A 183 -5.90 13.29 -8.17
CA THR A 183 -6.96 13.25 -9.19
C THR A 183 -6.56 12.32 -10.35
N GLY A 184 -5.34 12.45 -10.88
CA GLY A 184 -4.84 11.55 -11.92
C GLY A 184 -4.78 10.09 -11.47
N ALA A 185 -4.31 9.85 -10.24
CA ALA A 185 -4.29 8.53 -9.63
C ALA A 185 -5.69 7.93 -9.50
N ALA A 186 -6.67 8.70 -9.01
CA ALA A 186 -8.05 8.26 -8.85
C ALA A 186 -8.67 7.88 -10.20
N THR A 187 -8.52 8.73 -11.22
CA THR A 187 -9.00 8.44 -12.58
C THR A 187 -8.38 7.15 -13.14
N HIS A 188 -7.07 6.98 -12.98
CA HIS A 188 -6.36 5.78 -13.46
C HIS A 188 -6.78 4.51 -12.71
N VAL A 189 -7.00 4.61 -11.39
CA VAL A 189 -7.51 3.50 -10.58
C VAL A 189 -8.92 3.12 -11.03
N VAL A 190 -9.84 4.08 -11.21
CA VAL A 190 -11.20 3.80 -11.70
C VAL A 190 -11.16 3.07 -13.03
N THR A 191 -10.37 3.55 -14.00
CA THR A 191 -10.20 2.88 -15.30
C THR A 191 -9.69 1.45 -15.18
N SER A 192 -8.74 1.19 -14.26
CA SER A 192 -8.23 -0.16 -14.02
C SER A 192 -9.29 -1.12 -13.43
N GLN A 193 -10.33 -0.58 -12.76
CA GLN A 193 -11.41 -1.38 -12.19
C GLN A 193 -12.54 -1.69 -13.18
N VAL A 194 -12.67 -0.92 -14.28
CA VAL A 194 -13.77 -1.10 -15.25
C VAL A 194 -13.80 -2.53 -15.81
N LYS A 195 -12.64 -3.15 -16.06
CA LYS A 195 -12.59 -4.54 -16.54
C LYS A 195 -13.22 -5.56 -15.58
N TYR A 196 -13.04 -5.34 -14.26
CA TYR A 196 -13.61 -6.19 -13.22
C TYR A 196 -15.11 -5.94 -13.05
N LEU A 197 -15.57 -4.67 -13.17
CA LEU A 197 -16.99 -4.33 -13.14
C LEU A 197 -17.76 -4.97 -14.30
N LEU A 198 -17.16 -5.00 -15.49
CA LEU A 198 -17.74 -5.61 -16.69
C LEU A 198 -17.55 -7.14 -16.75
N GLY A 199 -16.74 -7.72 -15.86
CA GLY A 199 -16.41 -9.15 -15.87
C GLY A 199 -15.67 -9.62 -17.12
N MET A 200 -14.92 -8.74 -17.78
CA MET A 200 -14.23 -9.04 -19.04
C MET A 200 -12.81 -9.53 -18.80
N LYS A 201 -12.41 -10.58 -19.54
CA LYS A 201 -11.02 -11.04 -19.61
C LYS A 201 -10.25 -10.19 -20.61
N MET A 202 -9.44 -9.28 -20.09
CA MET A 202 -8.69 -8.32 -20.89
C MET A 202 -7.18 -8.60 -20.75
N PRO A 203 -6.41 -8.61 -21.86
CA PRO A 203 -4.96 -8.66 -21.78
C PRO A 203 -4.44 -7.42 -21.03
N TYR A 204 -3.36 -7.56 -20.29
CA TYR A 204 -2.81 -6.44 -19.55
C TYR A 204 -2.17 -5.43 -20.51
N ILE A 205 -2.74 -4.22 -20.58
CA ILE A 205 -2.24 -3.13 -21.43
C ILE A 205 -1.44 -2.15 -20.58
N SER A 206 -0.13 -2.08 -20.81
CA SER A 206 0.77 -1.09 -20.23
C SER A 206 1.35 -0.18 -21.30
N GLY A 207 1.66 1.06 -20.92
CA GLY A 207 2.46 1.97 -21.73
C GLY A 207 1.92 3.40 -21.72
N PRO A 208 2.64 4.32 -22.40
CA PRO A 208 2.14 5.67 -22.66
C PRO A 208 0.78 5.60 -23.35
N LEU A 209 -0.18 6.41 -22.92
CA LEU A 209 -1.56 6.40 -23.43
C LEU A 209 -2.33 5.08 -23.23
N GLY A 210 -1.84 4.16 -22.39
CA GLY A 210 -2.51 2.90 -22.06
C GLY A 210 -3.94 3.09 -21.54
N PHE A 211 -4.18 4.18 -20.81
CA PHE A 211 -5.52 4.63 -20.40
C PHE A 211 -6.52 4.65 -21.56
N PHE A 212 -6.17 5.26 -22.69
CA PHE A 212 -7.06 5.36 -23.86
C PHE A 212 -7.22 4.03 -24.58
N HIS A 213 -6.15 3.22 -24.62
CA HIS A 213 -6.19 1.89 -25.23
C HIS A 213 -7.10 0.94 -24.44
N ILE A 214 -7.16 1.09 -23.12
CA ILE A 214 -8.10 0.31 -22.30
C ILE A 214 -9.54 0.56 -22.73
N TYR A 215 -9.94 1.83 -22.87
CA TYR A 215 -11.28 2.18 -23.32
C TYR A 215 -11.55 1.73 -24.77
N ALA A 216 -10.60 1.90 -25.69
CA ALA A 216 -10.74 1.44 -27.06
C ALA A 216 -11.02 -0.07 -27.12
N TYR A 217 -10.27 -0.88 -26.36
CA TYR A 217 -10.47 -2.32 -26.27
C TYR A 217 -11.83 -2.69 -25.66
N ILE A 218 -12.28 -1.96 -24.63
CA ILE A 218 -13.61 -2.16 -24.01
C ILE A 218 -14.73 -1.91 -25.03
N PHE A 219 -14.63 -0.84 -25.82
CA PHE A 219 -15.66 -0.53 -26.82
C PHE A 219 -15.66 -1.52 -27.99
N GLU A 220 -14.49 -1.97 -28.42
CA GLU A 220 -14.37 -2.99 -29.48
C GLU A 220 -14.95 -4.35 -29.03
N ASN A 221 -14.78 -4.71 -27.76
CA ASN A 221 -15.18 -6.00 -27.20
C ASN A 221 -16.42 -5.93 -26.30
N ILE A 222 -17.32 -4.96 -26.53
CA ILE A 222 -18.51 -4.75 -25.68
C ILE A 222 -19.43 -5.98 -25.61
N GLY A 223 -19.40 -6.84 -26.64
CA GLY A 223 -20.15 -8.09 -26.66
C GLY A 223 -19.62 -9.18 -25.71
N SER A 224 -18.42 -9.03 -25.16
CA SER A 224 -17.81 -9.98 -24.21
C SER A 224 -18.17 -9.69 -22.74
N VAL A 225 -18.96 -8.65 -22.48
CA VAL A 225 -19.42 -8.27 -21.15
C VAL A 225 -20.29 -9.38 -20.55
N ARG A 226 -19.98 -9.76 -19.31
CA ARG A 226 -20.76 -10.74 -18.56
C ARG A 226 -21.82 -10.01 -17.74
N LEU A 227 -23.08 -10.20 -18.12
CA LEU A 227 -24.21 -9.51 -17.50
C LEU A 227 -24.32 -9.79 -15.99
N GLU A 228 -24.00 -11.00 -15.55
CA GLU A 228 -24.07 -11.36 -14.13
C GLU A 228 -23.02 -10.64 -13.28
N ALA A 229 -21.79 -10.48 -13.79
CA ALA A 229 -20.75 -9.71 -13.13
C ALA A 229 -21.12 -8.22 -13.07
N LEU A 230 -21.73 -7.71 -14.15
CA LEU A 230 -22.21 -6.33 -14.21
C LEU A 230 -23.32 -6.06 -13.19
N LEU A 231 -24.32 -6.94 -13.10
CA LEU A 231 -25.41 -6.80 -12.15
C LEU A 231 -24.92 -6.91 -10.71
N LEU A 232 -24.04 -7.87 -10.42
CA LEU A 232 -23.47 -8.04 -9.09
C LEU A 232 -22.63 -6.84 -8.67
N SER A 233 -21.81 -6.31 -9.57
CA SER A 233 -20.98 -5.13 -9.29
C SER A 233 -21.81 -3.85 -9.15
N LEU A 234 -22.84 -3.67 -9.98
CA LEU A 234 -23.77 -2.55 -9.88
C LEU A 234 -24.55 -2.59 -8.56
N LEU A 235 -25.10 -3.75 -8.18
CA LEU A 235 -25.80 -3.95 -6.91
C LEU A 235 -24.88 -3.66 -5.73
N SER A 236 -23.64 -4.13 -5.80
CA SER A 236 -22.61 -3.90 -4.78
C SER A 236 -22.30 -2.40 -4.63
N ILE A 237 -22.10 -1.67 -5.73
CA ILE A 237 -21.85 -0.23 -5.70
C ILE A 237 -23.06 0.53 -5.12
N VAL A 238 -24.28 0.21 -5.56
CA VAL A 238 -25.50 0.85 -5.06
C VAL A 238 -25.66 0.62 -3.55
N MET A 239 -25.45 -0.61 -3.08
CA MET A 239 -25.52 -0.92 -1.64
C MET A 239 -24.45 -0.18 -0.84
N LEU A 240 -23.20 -0.13 -1.31
CA LEU A 240 -22.11 0.59 -0.63
C LEU A 240 -22.39 2.10 -0.54
N VAL A 241 -22.81 2.71 -1.65
CA VAL A 241 -23.15 4.15 -1.70
C VAL A 241 -24.34 4.45 -0.79
N LEU A 242 -25.42 3.67 -0.90
CA LEU A 242 -26.62 3.85 -0.09
C LEU A 242 -26.32 3.75 1.40
N VAL A 243 -25.60 2.72 1.83
CA VAL A 243 -25.26 2.54 3.25
C VAL A 243 -24.32 3.65 3.73
N LYS A 244 -23.37 4.09 2.90
CA LYS A 244 -22.47 5.19 3.27
C LYS A 244 -23.22 6.50 3.46
N GLU A 245 -24.10 6.86 2.52
CA GLU A 245 -24.92 8.08 2.65
C GLU A 245 -25.89 8.00 3.83
N LEU A 246 -26.50 6.83 4.07
CA LEU A 246 -27.34 6.62 5.24
C LEU A 246 -26.52 6.75 6.53
N ASN A 247 -25.31 6.19 6.57
CA ASN A 247 -24.43 6.29 7.73
C ASN A 247 -24.09 7.77 8.02
N GLU A 248 -23.70 8.54 7.00
CA GLU A 248 -23.44 9.98 7.14
C GLU A 248 -24.68 10.77 7.60
N LYS A 249 -25.87 10.46 7.07
CA LYS A 249 -27.12 11.11 7.46
C LYS A 249 -27.56 10.76 8.89
N PHE A 250 -27.30 9.54 9.35
CA PHE A 250 -27.64 9.02 10.68
C PHE A 250 -26.47 9.02 11.68
N GLN A 251 -25.33 9.64 11.32
CA GLN A 251 -24.13 9.76 12.16
C GLN A 251 -24.42 10.36 13.55
N ARG A 252 -25.50 11.15 13.67
CA ARG A 252 -25.91 11.76 14.94
C ARG A 252 -26.46 10.75 15.94
N ASN A 253 -27.00 9.62 15.47
CA ASN A 253 -27.60 8.57 16.31
C ASN A 253 -26.73 7.31 16.41
N ILE A 254 -25.88 7.03 15.42
CA ILE A 254 -25.02 5.84 15.39
C ILE A 254 -23.56 6.27 15.56
N LYS A 255 -22.99 5.95 16.72
CA LYS A 255 -21.59 6.28 17.08
C LYS A 255 -20.54 5.33 16.48
N VAL A 256 -20.97 4.26 15.81
CA VAL A 256 -20.09 3.20 15.28
C VAL A 256 -20.18 3.19 13.75
N VAL A 257 -19.05 3.40 13.06
CA VAL A 257 -19.01 3.24 11.60
C VAL A 257 -19.14 1.76 11.27
N LEU A 258 -20.23 1.37 10.63
CA LEU A 258 -20.45 -0.02 10.23
C LEU A 258 -19.48 -0.39 9.08
N PRO A 259 -18.70 -1.47 9.21
CA PRO A 259 -17.79 -1.93 8.15
C PRO A 259 -18.58 -2.64 7.04
N ILE A 260 -19.32 -1.87 6.25
CA ILE A 260 -20.22 -2.40 5.21
C ILE A 260 -19.46 -3.19 4.14
N ASP A 261 -18.21 -2.82 3.85
CA ASP A 261 -17.34 -3.52 2.90
C ASP A 261 -17.18 -5.00 3.28
N LEU A 262 -16.98 -5.29 4.58
CA LEU A 262 -16.82 -6.65 5.08
C LEU A 262 -18.15 -7.41 5.03
N VAL A 263 -19.23 -6.78 5.47
CA VAL A 263 -20.57 -7.39 5.45
C VAL A 263 -20.96 -7.77 4.03
N LEU A 264 -20.70 -6.90 3.06
CA LEU A 264 -20.97 -7.15 1.65
C LEU A 264 -20.11 -8.30 1.12
N ILE A 265 -18.82 -8.35 1.44
CA ILE A 265 -17.95 -9.46 1.02
C ILE A 265 -18.47 -10.79 1.60
N ILE A 266 -18.80 -10.85 2.89
CA ILE A 266 -19.33 -12.07 3.52
C ILE A 266 -20.66 -12.48 2.86
N ALA A 267 -21.59 -11.54 2.68
CA ALA A 267 -22.89 -11.82 2.08
C ALA A 267 -22.75 -12.32 0.64
N THR A 268 -21.91 -11.67 -0.17
CA THR A 268 -21.64 -12.07 -1.55
C THR A 268 -20.92 -13.42 -1.62
N SER A 269 -19.94 -13.68 -0.75
CA SER A 269 -19.27 -14.99 -0.70
C SER A 269 -20.24 -16.12 -0.34
N VAL A 270 -21.14 -15.89 0.62
CA VAL A 270 -22.18 -16.86 0.98
C VAL A 270 -23.15 -17.08 -0.19
N ALA A 271 -23.57 -16.00 -0.85
CA ALA A 271 -24.43 -16.10 -2.04
C ALA A 271 -23.76 -16.86 -3.18
N CYS A 272 -22.48 -16.59 -3.46
CA CYS A 272 -21.70 -17.30 -4.48
C CYS A 272 -21.55 -18.79 -4.16
N TYR A 273 -21.38 -19.15 -2.88
CA TYR A 273 -21.26 -20.54 -2.44
C TYR A 273 -22.57 -21.32 -2.61
N TYR A 274 -23.71 -20.75 -2.20
CA TYR A 274 -25.00 -21.45 -2.33
C TYR A 274 -25.54 -21.50 -3.76
N ALA A 275 -25.18 -20.53 -4.61
CA ALA A 275 -25.64 -20.46 -6.00
C ALA A 275 -24.65 -21.08 -7.01
N ASP A 276 -23.53 -21.66 -6.53
CA ASP A 276 -22.45 -22.23 -7.36
C ASP A 276 -22.07 -21.33 -8.55
N MET A 277 -21.91 -20.03 -8.27
CA MET A 277 -21.80 -19.03 -9.34
C MET A 277 -20.56 -19.19 -10.23
N GLU A 278 -19.52 -19.85 -9.74
CA GLU A 278 -18.34 -20.22 -10.52
C GLU A 278 -18.68 -21.22 -11.63
N TYR A 279 -19.39 -22.30 -11.31
CA TYR A 279 -19.71 -23.36 -12.26
C TYR A 279 -20.88 -23.01 -13.17
N VAL A 280 -21.91 -22.34 -12.61
CA VAL A 280 -23.15 -22.02 -13.34
C VAL A 280 -22.96 -20.79 -14.23
N TYR A 281 -22.30 -19.74 -13.74
CA TYR A 281 -22.18 -18.45 -14.43
C TYR A 281 -20.74 -18.15 -14.89
N GLY A 282 -19.78 -19.03 -14.59
CA GLY A 282 -18.39 -18.88 -15.02
C GLY A 282 -17.65 -17.71 -14.35
N LEU A 283 -18.18 -17.17 -13.23
CA LEU A 283 -17.58 -16.03 -12.55
C LEU A 283 -16.23 -16.39 -11.93
N GLU A 284 -15.28 -15.45 -11.97
CA GLU A 284 -13.98 -15.64 -11.34
C GLU A 284 -14.12 -15.49 -9.82
N VAL A 285 -13.74 -16.54 -9.09
CA VAL A 285 -13.69 -16.54 -7.63
C VAL A 285 -12.24 -16.47 -7.14
N VAL A 286 -12.06 -16.01 -5.90
CA VAL A 286 -10.74 -15.85 -5.26
C VAL A 286 -10.01 -17.18 -5.07
N GLY A 287 -10.73 -18.30 -5.00
CA GLY A 287 -10.15 -19.63 -4.81
C GLY A 287 -9.66 -19.88 -3.38
N HIS A 288 -8.74 -20.83 -3.22
CA HIS A 288 -8.23 -21.24 -1.92
C HIS A 288 -7.18 -20.26 -1.38
N ILE A 289 -7.39 -19.77 -0.16
CA ILE A 289 -6.42 -18.92 0.55
C ILE A 289 -5.63 -19.82 1.50
N PRO A 290 -4.30 -19.97 1.31
CA PRO A 290 -3.48 -20.80 2.18
C PRO A 290 -3.38 -20.19 3.57
N GLU A 291 -3.41 -21.06 4.58
CA GLU A 291 -3.29 -20.66 5.99
C GLU A 291 -1.83 -20.61 6.43
N GLY A 292 -1.52 -19.66 7.33
CA GLY A 292 -0.20 -19.55 7.96
C GLY A 292 0.57 -18.30 7.55
N LEU A 293 1.73 -18.12 8.18
CA LEU A 293 2.66 -17.03 7.87
C LEU A 293 3.74 -17.54 6.91
N PRO A 294 4.10 -16.78 5.87
CA PRO A 294 5.17 -17.19 4.97
C PRO A 294 6.51 -17.13 5.70
N SER A 295 7.34 -18.15 5.49
CA SER A 295 8.74 -18.12 5.96
C SER A 295 9.49 -16.96 5.28
N PRO A 296 10.34 -16.20 6.00
CA PRO A 296 11.12 -15.13 5.40
C PRO A 296 11.96 -15.65 4.23
N LYS A 297 11.83 -15.03 3.06
CA LYS A 297 12.63 -15.32 1.87
C LYS A 297 13.13 -14.04 1.25
N THR A 298 14.36 -14.05 0.79
CA THR A 298 14.94 -12.91 0.07
C THR A 298 14.21 -12.71 -1.26
N PRO A 299 13.81 -11.47 -1.62
CA PRO A 299 13.33 -11.17 -2.96
C PRO A 299 14.34 -11.62 -4.02
N PRO A 300 13.91 -12.03 -5.21
CA PRO A 300 14.81 -12.45 -6.26
C PRO A 300 15.73 -11.29 -6.69
N MET A 301 17.01 -11.38 -6.38
CA MET A 301 17.98 -10.32 -6.70
C MET A 301 18.21 -10.18 -8.21
N ASN A 302 17.99 -11.26 -8.97
CA ASN A 302 18.20 -11.30 -10.42
C ASN A 302 17.25 -10.38 -11.19
N VAL A 303 16.03 -10.16 -10.69
CA VAL A 303 15.03 -9.32 -11.37
C VAL A 303 15.12 -7.84 -11.00
N LEU A 304 15.96 -7.48 -10.02
CA LEU A 304 16.10 -6.09 -9.54
C LEU A 304 16.45 -5.10 -10.66
N PRO A 305 17.40 -5.38 -11.58
CA PRO A 305 17.73 -4.45 -12.66
C PRO A 305 16.55 -4.19 -13.61
N GLU A 306 15.64 -5.16 -13.75
CA GLU A 306 14.51 -5.09 -14.69
C GLU A 306 13.30 -4.35 -14.11
N VAL A 307 13.26 -4.12 -12.80
CA VAL A 307 12.16 -3.45 -12.09
C VAL A 307 12.53 -2.06 -11.55
N VAL A 308 13.69 -1.52 -11.94
CA VAL A 308 14.19 -0.22 -11.45
C VAL A 308 13.19 0.92 -11.70
N THR A 309 12.57 0.94 -12.88
CA THR A 309 11.62 1.99 -13.28
C THR A 309 10.38 1.98 -12.39
N GLU A 310 9.80 0.80 -12.16
CA GLU A 310 8.62 0.64 -11.30
C GLU A 310 8.97 0.91 -9.84
N ALA A 311 10.13 0.44 -9.38
CA ALA A 311 10.61 0.68 -8.03
C ALA A 311 10.81 2.18 -7.75
N PHE A 312 11.35 2.93 -8.71
CA PHE A 312 11.47 4.39 -8.59
C PHE A 312 10.09 5.06 -8.56
N GLY A 313 9.16 4.63 -9.41
CA GLY A 313 7.77 5.11 -9.41
C GLY A 313 7.07 4.86 -8.06
N VAL A 314 7.18 3.64 -7.52
CA VAL A 314 6.66 3.27 -6.20
C VAL A 314 7.30 4.12 -5.10
N ALA A 315 8.62 4.29 -5.14
CA ALA A 315 9.35 5.06 -4.13
C ALA A 315 8.86 6.52 -4.06
N LEU A 316 8.77 7.18 -5.22
CA LEU A 316 8.36 8.58 -5.32
C LEU A 316 6.88 8.76 -5.00
N VAL A 317 6.01 8.04 -5.70
CA VAL A 317 4.55 8.17 -5.54
C VAL A 317 4.11 7.76 -4.14
N GLY A 318 4.64 6.65 -3.62
CA GLY A 318 4.33 6.17 -2.28
C GLY A 318 4.74 7.17 -1.21
N TYR A 319 5.91 7.80 -1.37
CA TYR A 319 6.36 8.84 -0.45
C TYR A 319 5.49 10.10 -0.55
N VAL A 320 5.24 10.64 -1.75
CA VAL A 320 4.46 11.88 -1.93
C VAL A 320 3.04 11.72 -1.37
N ALA A 321 2.37 10.60 -1.67
CA ALA A 321 1.04 10.31 -1.16
C ALA A 321 1.03 10.23 0.37
N SER A 322 2.05 9.61 0.96
CA SER A 322 2.11 9.43 2.41
C SER A 322 2.49 10.70 3.16
N LEU A 323 3.45 11.47 2.63
CA LEU A 323 3.82 12.76 3.18
C LEU A 323 2.64 13.74 3.15
N ALA A 324 1.88 13.77 2.05
CA ALA A 324 0.69 14.60 1.96
C ALA A 324 -0.33 14.31 3.07
N LEU A 325 -0.55 13.02 3.37
CA LEU A 325 -1.43 12.60 4.46
C LEU A 325 -0.83 12.93 5.83
N ALA A 326 0.48 12.75 6.02
CA ALA A 326 1.16 13.08 7.26
C ALA A 326 1.12 14.59 7.57
N GLN A 327 1.39 15.43 6.57
CA GLN A 327 1.33 16.90 6.69
C GLN A 327 -0.11 17.39 6.89
N SER A 328 -1.08 16.81 6.19
CA SER A 328 -2.51 17.11 6.41
C SER A 328 -2.96 16.74 7.82
N SER A 329 -2.56 15.56 8.31
CA SER A 329 -2.80 15.11 9.69
C SER A 329 -2.16 16.07 10.70
N ALA A 330 -0.90 16.45 10.47
CA ALA A 330 -0.12 17.33 11.33
C ALA A 330 -0.78 18.71 11.46
N LYS A 331 -1.23 19.29 10.34
CA LYS A 331 -1.96 20.56 10.30
C LYS A 331 -3.30 20.48 11.05
N LYS A 332 -4.04 19.38 10.88
CA LYS A 332 -5.35 19.16 11.53
C LYS A 332 -5.25 18.97 13.04
N PHE A 333 -4.29 18.16 13.51
CA PHE A 333 -4.14 17.80 14.93
C PHE A 333 -3.03 18.57 15.65
N LYS A 334 -2.47 19.62 15.01
CA LYS A 334 -1.48 20.55 15.58
C LYS A 334 -0.23 19.85 16.15
N TYR A 335 0.33 18.89 15.40
CA TYR A 335 1.63 18.29 15.70
C TYR A 335 2.61 18.54 14.54
N THR A 336 3.89 18.24 14.75
CA THR A 336 4.94 18.40 13.72
C THR A 336 5.34 17.05 13.16
N VAL A 337 5.68 17.03 11.86
CA VAL A 337 6.22 15.86 11.15
C VAL A 337 7.56 16.26 10.56
N ASP A 338 8.55 15.37 10.65
CA ASP A 338 9.84 15.51 9.98
C ASP A 338 9.77 14.77 8.64
N ASP A 339 9.74 15.55 7.56
CA ASP A 339 9.63 15.05 6.19
C ASP A 339 10.73 14.04 5.82
N ASN A 340 11.94 14.20 6.37
CA ASN A 340 13.03 13.26 6.10
C ASN A 340 12.85 11.97 6.91
N GLN A 341 12.32 12.04 8.13
CA GLN A 341 12.00 10.84 8.91
C GLN A 341 10.95 9.97 8.21
N GLU A 342 9.98 10.57 7.52
CA GLU A 342 8.97 9.83 6.76
C GLU A 342 9.60 9.03 5.59
N PHE A 343 10.67 9.51 4.95
CA PHE A 343 11.40 8.71 3.96
C PHE A 343 11.95 7.42 4.56
N LEU A 344 12.55 7.51 5.76
CA LEU A 344 13.07 6.35 6.46
C LEU A 344 11.94 5.38 6.87
N ALA A 345 10.85 5.92 7.44
CA ALA A 345 9.72 5.11 7.89
C ALA A 345 9.09 4.33 6.74
N HIS A 346 8.77 4.99 5.62
CA HIS A 346 8.20 4.33 4.45
C HIS A 346 9.18 3.40 3.75
N GLY A 347 10.46 3.78 3.68
CA GLY A 347 11.51 2.93 3.12
C GLY A 347 11.63 1.61 3.87
N LEU A 348 11.68 1.66 5.21
CA LEU A 348 11.72 0.46 6.05
C LEU A 348 10.41 -0.35 5.97
N SER A 349 9.26 0.32 5.91
CA SER A 349 7.94 -0.32 5.72
C SER A 349 7.78 -1.01 4.37
N ASN A 350 8.69 -0.80 3.41
CA ASN A 350 8.74 -1.54 2.15
C ASN A 350 9.87 -2.57 2.12
N VAL A 351 11.07 -2.25 2.65
CA VAL A 351 12.21 -3.17 2.70
C VAL A 351 11.92 -4.38 3.60
N ILE A 352 11.52 -4.17 4.86
CA ILE A 352 11.37 -5.27 5.83
C ILE A 352 10.24 -6.22 5.40
N PRO A 353 9.05 -5.74 5.01
CA PRO A 353 7.95 -6.63 4.60
C PRO A 353 8.21 -7.36 3.27
N SER A 354 9.09 -6.86 2.41
CA SER A 354 9.42 -7.56 1.15
C SER A 354 9.98 -8.97 1.36
N PHE A 355 10.65 -9.22 2.50
CA PHE A 355 11.13 -10.55 2.88
C PHE A 355 9.99 -11.53 3.24
N PHE A 356 8.78 -11.02 3.44
CA PHE A 356 7.58 -11.80 3.77
C PHE A 356 6.58 -11.81 2.60
N PHE A 357 7.05 -11.60 1.36
CA PHE A 357 6.22 -11.57 0.15
C PHE A 357 5.14 -10.48 0.17
N CYS A 358 5.46 -9.31 0.72
CA CYS A 358 4.54 -8.18 0.71
C CYS A 358 4.66 -7.36 -0.57
N ILE A 359 3.52 -6.96 -1.12
CA ILE A 359 3.42 -5.96 -2.19
C ILE A 359 3.79 -4.56 -1.67
N PRO A 360 4.12 -3.60 -2.56
CA PRO A 360 4.50 -2.25 -2.15
C PRO A 360 3.41 -1.52 -1.35
N SER A 361 3.84 -0.88 -0.26
CA SER A 361 2.98 -0.19 0.69
C SER A 361 3.15 1.32 0.66
N ALA A 362 2.06 2.03 0.94
CA ALA A 362 2.02 3.47 1.16
C ALA A 362 0.86 3.81 2.11
N ALA A 363 0.77 5.07 2.56
CA ALA A 363 -0.36 5.53 3.33
C ALA A 363 -1.61 5.67 2.45
N ALA A 364 -2.77 5.30 2.98
CA ALA A 364 -4.04 5.45 2.27
C ALA A 364 -4.95 6.49 2.92
N MET A 365 -5.54 7.33 2.07
CA MET A 365 -6.43 8.41 2.48
C MET A 365 -7.70 7.89 3.15
N GLY A 366 -8.36 6.87 2.59
CA GLY A 366 -9.60 6.32 3.14
C GLY A 366 -9.44 5.74 4.56
N ARG A 367 -8.32 5.07 4.83
CA ARG A 367 -8.00 4.51 6.15
C ARG A 367 -7.69 5.60 7.18
N THR A 368 -6.89 6.58 6.77
CA THR A 368 -6.57 7.76 7.58
C THR A 368 -7.83 8.58 7.92
N ALA A 369 -8.76 8.72 6.97
CA ALA A 369 -10.03 9.41 7.19
C ALA A 369 -10.94 8.66 8.17
N LEU A 370 -10.98 7.33 8.12
CA LEU A 370 -11.70 6.52 9.12
C LEU A 370 -11.14 6.80 10.52
N LEU A 371 -9.82 6.78 10.68
CA LEU A 371 -9.15 7.04 11.95
C LEU A 371 -9.48 8.43 12.53
N TYR A 372 -9.63 9.45 11.67
CA TYR A 372 -10.09 10.77 12.08
C TYR A 372 -11.53 10.78 12.60
N SER A 373 -12.40 9.96 12.01
CA SER A 373 -13.82 9.91 12.36
C SER A 373 -14.08 9.15 13.66
N THR A 374 -13.25 8.14 13.97
CA THR A 374 -13.35 7.33 15.19
C THR A 374 -12.66 7.98 16.39
N GLY A 375 -11.91 9.07 16.17
CA GLY A 375 -11.29 9.86 17.23
C GLY A 375 -10.04 9.23 17.82
N ALA A 376 -9.31 8.42 17.04
CA ALA A 376 -8.04 7.88 17.47
C ALA A 376 -7.04 9.02 17.76
N LYS A 377 -6.13 8.78 18.69
CA LYS A 377 -5.15 9.76 19.17
C LYS A 377 -3.71 9.31 18.97
N SER A 378 -3.49 8.02 18.72
CA SER A 378 -2.15 7.45 18.56
C SER A 378 -2.10 6.31 17.53
N GLN A 379 -0.92 5.72 17.37
CA GLN A 379 -0.62 4.59 16.49
C GLN A 379 -0.85 3.21 17.16
N VAL A 380 -1.54 3.16 18.30
CA VAL A 380 -1.83 1.94 19.08
C VAL A 380 -2.80 1.02 18.36
#